data_AF-A0A929GXH9-F1
#
_entry.id   AF-A0A929GXH9-F1
#
_cell.length_a   1.000
_cell.length_b   1.000
_cell.length_c   1.000
_cell.angle_alpha   90.00
_cell.angle_beta   90.00
_cell.angle_gamma   90.00
#
_symmetry.space_group_name_H-M   'P 1'
#
loop_
_entity.id
_entity.type
_entity.pdbx_description
1 polymer ?
#
loop_
_entity_poly.entity_id
_entity_poly.type
_entity_poly.pdbx_seq_one_letter_code
_entity_poly.pdbx_strand_id
1 'polypeptide(L)' 'LKKHPETVKVLRSYHLDCIGCMGAEQESLRNVSWQHGVELTSLLKDLNKAITK' A
#
# COMPACT_ATOMS: atom_id res chain seq x y z
N LEU A 1 -2.05 -3.89 -6.83
CA LEU A 1 -3.46 -4.36 -6.87
C LEU A 1 -3.77 -5.34 -8.00
N LYS A 2 -3.30 -5.13 -9.25
CA LYS A 2 -3.53 -6.08 -10.36
C LYS A 2 -3.08 -7.53 -10.07
N LYS A 3 -1.97 -7.71 -9.33
CA LYS A 3 -1.44 -9.03 -8.94
C LYS A 3 -1.99 -9.55 -7.60
N HIS A 4 -2.28 -8.65 -6.67
CA HIS A 4 -2.65 -8.95 -5.29
C HIS A 4 -3.82 -8.04 -4.86
N PRO A 5 -5.04 -8.25 -5.36
CA PRO A 5 -6.19 -7.41 -5.03
C PRO A 5 -6.55 -7.43 -3.54
N GLU A 6 -6.23 -8.51 -2.83
CA GLU A 6 -6.42 -8.68 -1.38
C GLU A 6 -5.72 -7.61 -0.54
N THR A 7 -4.62 -7.05 -1.05
CA THR A 7 -3.83 -6.01 -0.37
C THR A 7 -4.55 -4.66 -0.24
N VAL A 8 -5.66 -4.44 -0.96
CA VAL A 8 -6.47 -3.21 -0.84
C VAL A 8 -6.87 -2.92 0.60
N LYS A 9 -7.20 -3.96 1.38
CA LYS A 9 -7.61 -3.79 2.77
C LYS A 9 -6.47 -3.25 3.64
N VAL A 10 -5.24 -3.72 3.40
CA VAL A 10 -4.05 -3.22 4.11
C VAL A 10 -3.79 -1.77 3.76
N LEU A 11 -3.78 -1.42 2.46
CA LEU A 11 -3.57 -0.04 2.02
C LEU A 11 -4.60 0.93 2.62
N ARG A 12 -5.87 0.52 2.71
CA ARG A 12 -6.93 1.27 3.40
C ARG A 12 -6.65 1.51 4.88
N SER A 13 -6.16 0.50 5.61
CA SER A 13 -5.78 0.66 7.02
C SER A 13 -4.68 1.71 7.22
N TYR A 14 -3.79 1.86 6.24
CA TYR A 14 -2.73 2.86 6.22
C TYR A 14 -3.16 4.21 5.60
N HIS A 15 -4.45 4.40 5.30
CA HIS A 15 -4.99 5.63 4.68
C HIS A 15 -4.35 5.91 3.29
N LEU A 16 -3.92 4.85 2.62
CA LEU A 16 -3.35 4.85 1.25
C LEU A 16 -4.40 4.40 0.23
N ASP A 17 -5.67 4.72 0.47
CA ASP A 17 -6.81 4.33 -0.35
C ASP A 17 -7.21 5.37 -1.40
N CYS A 18 -6.38 6.41 -1.57
CA CYS A 18 -6.40 7.34 -2.71
C CYS A 18 -6.04 6.66 -4.05
N ILE A 19 -6.41 5.38 -4.22
CA ILE A 19 -6.18 4.49 -5.36
C ILE A 19 -6.76 5.08 -6.67
N GLY A 20 -7.67 6.06 -6.57
CA GLY A 20 -8.22 6.82 -7.70
C GLY A 20 -7.49 8.13 -8.02
N CYS A 21 -6.48 8.53 -7.25
CA CYS A 21 -5.64 9.69 -7.56
C CYS A 21 -4.65 9.30 -8.67
N MET A 22 -4.40 10.21 -9.63
CA MET A 22 -3.51 9.97 -10.77
C MET A 22 -2.11 9.47 -10.37
N GLY A 23 -1.64 9.80 -9.15
CA GLY A 23 -0.35 9.35 -8.63
C GLY A 23 -0.32 7.90 -8.15
N ALA A 24 -1.45 7.32 -7.72
CA ALA A 24 -1.47 6.04 -7.01
C ALA A 24 -1.04 4.84 -7.88
N GLU A 25 -1.21 4.93 -9.21
CA GLU A 25 -0.77 3.88 -10.14
C GLU A 25 0.72 3.97 -10.49
N GLN A 26 1.31 5.16 -10.41
CA GLN A 26 2.69 5.42 -10.84
C GLN A 26 3.66 5.55 -9.67
N GLU A 27 3.14 5.65 -8.44
CA GLU A 27 3.95 5.82 -7.24
C GLU A 27 4.49 4.50 -6.67
N SER A 28 5.72 4.52 -6.16
CA SER A 28 6.29 3.38 -5.44
C SER A 28 5.83 3.35 -3.99
N LEU A 29 5.75 2.16 -3.40
CA LEU A 29 5.45 1.99 -1.97
C LEU A 29 6.43 2.76 -1.06
N ARG A 30 7.68 2.94 -1.47
CA ARG A 30 8.67 3.73 -0.73
C ARG A 30 8.29 5.21 -0.71
N ASN A 31 7.93 5.77 -1.87
CA ASN A 31 7.62 7.19 -1.99
C ASN A 31 6.31 7.53 -1.27
N VAL A 32 5.28 6.70 -1.44
CA VAL A 32 4.00 6.91 -0.73
C VAL A 32 4.21 6.80 0.78
N SER A 33 5.06 5.87 1.24
CA SER A 33 5.37 5.74 2.66
C SER A 33 6.03 7.00 3.23
N TRP A 34 7.00 7.57 2.50
CA TRP A 34 7.67 8.80 2.90
C TRP A 34 6.72 10.01 2.89
N GLN A 35 5.94 10.20 1.82
CA GLN A 35 5.04 11.36 1.68
C GLN A 35 3.87 11.34 2.67
N HIS A 36 3.39 10.16 3.04
CA HIS A 36 2.24 9.98 3.93
C HIS A 36 2.64 9.64 5.38
N GLY A 37 3.93 9.66 5.72
CA GLY A 37 4.41 9.36 7.07
C GLY A 37 4.15 7.93 7.53
N VAL A 38 4.05 6.99 6.58
CA VAL A 38 3.85 5.56 6.85
C VAL A 38 5.22 4.88 6.98
N GLU A 39 5.37 4.00 7.96
CA GLU A 39 6.59 3.22 8.12
C GLU A 39 6.62 2.08 7.08
N LEU A 40 7.60 2.16 6.16
CA LEU A 40 7.70 1.28 5.00
C LEU A 40 7.80 -0.21 5.38
N THR A 41 8.56 -0.53 6.42
CA THR A 41 8.79 -1.92 6.84
C THR A 41 7.51 -2.58 7.33
N SER A 42 6.72 -1.85 8.11
CA SER A 42 5.43 -2.27 8.66
C SER A 42 4.42 -2.46 7.53
N LEU A 43 4.35 -1.50 6.60
CA LEU A 43 3.51 -1.62 5.41
C LEU A 43 3.85 -2.88 4.60
N LEU A 44 5.13 -3.10 4.31
CA LEU A 44 5.57 -4.29 3.56
C LEU A 44 5.26 -5.60 4.31
N LYS A 45 5.44 -5.61 5.63
CA LYS A 45 5.12 -6.78 6.47
C LYS A 45 3.64 -7.14 6.41
N ASP A 46 2.77 -6.15 6.54
CA ASP A 46 1.31 -6.37 6.52
C ASP A 46 0.81 -6.72 5.11
N LEU A 47 1.40 -6.12 4.07
CA LEU A 47 1.13 -6.51 2.67
C LEU A 47 1.51 -7.96 2.42
N ASN A 48 2.70 -8.38 2.83
CA ASN A 48 3.16 -9.76 2.67
C ASN A 48 2.29 -10.75 3.46
N LYS A 49 1.89 -10.39 4.69
CA LYS A 49 0.96 -11.19 5.50
C LYS A 49 -0.41 -11.35 4.85
N ALA A 50 -0.87 -10.35 4.10
CA ALA A 50 -2.14 -10.46 3.36
C ALA A 50 -2.07 -11.39 2.15
N ILE A 51 -0.87 -11.54 1.54
CA ILE A 51 -0.62 -12.42 0.40
C ILE A 51 -0.38 -13.86 0.86
N THR A 52 0.41 -14.03 1.92
CA THR A 52 0.76 -15.33 2.48
C THR A 52 -0.28 -15.74 3.53
N LYS A 53 -1.27 -16.52 3.11
CA LYS A 53 -2.17 -17.23 4.04
C LYS A 53 -1.47 -18.41 4.70
#